data_AF-Q2GMW4-F1
#
_entry.id   AF-Q2GMW4-F1
#
_cell.length_a   1.000
_cell.length_b   1.000
_cell.length_c   1.000
_cell.angle_alpha   90.00
_cell.angle_beta   90.00
_cell.angle_gamma   90.00
#
_symmetry.space_group_name_H-M   'P 1'
#
loop_
_entity.id
_entity.type
_entity.pdbx_description
1 polymer ?
#
loop_
_entity_poly.entity_id
_entity_poly.type
_entity_poly.pdbx_seq_one_letter_code
_entity_poly.pdbx_strand_id
1 'polypeptide(L)'
;MAARSCSTPARTTPPASTPPRSSGRRSRRPSRPRATLPSSTWPTRALPVATSTRTPLLCATSSRKGHNICLSQSFAKNMGLYGERIGAFSMVCADAEERKRVDSQIKILVRPLYSNPPIHGARIAAEILTTPALYDQWLVEVKAMADRIITMRALLKENLERLGSKHDWSHITSQIGMFAYTGLTPEQMDALAKEHSVYATRDGRISVAGITSDNVGRLAEAIFKVKG
;
A
#
# COMPACT_ATOMS: atom_id res chain seq x y z
N MET A 1 31.01 4.44 -23.48
CA MET A 1 29.92 3.86 -24.31
C MET A 1 28.62 4.01 -23.51
N ALA A 2 27.82 5.01 -23.86
CA ALA A 2 26.61 5.38 -23.13
C ALA A 2 25.43 4.48 -23.52
N ALA A 3 24.77 3.86 -22.54
CA ALA A 3 23.53 3.13 -22.73
C ALA A 3 22.38 3.84 -21.99
N ARG A 4 21.70 4.66 -22.80
CA ARG A 4 20.36 5.26 -22.72
C ARG A 4 19.47 4.83 -21.55
N SER A 5 19.03 5.83 -20.78
CA SER A 5 17.90 5.78 -19.86
C SER A 5 16.59 5.51 -20.62
N CYS A 6 15.94 4.39 -20.32
CA CYS A 6 14.57 4.13 -20.75
C CYS A 6 13.63 4.70 -19.69
N SER A 7 13.12 5.92 -19.93
CA SER A 7 12.07 6.55 -19.13
C SER A 7 10.76 5.78 -19.32
N THR A 8 10.36 5.01 -18.30
CA THR A 8 9.03 4.42 -18.26
C THR A 8 8.04 5.50 -17.81
N PRO A 9 6.90 5.69 -18.51
CA PRO A 9 5.91 6.69 -18.10
C PRO A 9 5.31 6.31 -16.74
N ALA A 10 5.17 7.31 -15.86
CA ALA A 10 4.57 7.17 -14.54
C ALA A 10 3.15 6.60 -14.66
N ARG A 11 3.02 5.30 -14.43
CA ARG A 11 1.72 4.62 -14.33
C ARG A 11 1.11 5.06 -13.01
N THR A 12 0.12 5.95 -13.10
CA THR A 12 -0.67 6.45 -11.97
C THR A 12 -1.13 5.27 -11.11
N THR A 13 -0.83 5.35 -9.82
CA THR A 13 -1.49 4.48 -8.84
C THR A 13 -2.96 4.94 -8.79
N PRO A 14 -3.94 4.07 -9.07
CA PRO A 14 -5.34 4.48 -9.03
C PRO A 14 -5.70 4.93 -7.61
N PRO A 15 -6.67 5.86 -7.46
CA PRO A 15 -7.03 6.42 -6.16
C PRO A 15 -7.39 5.31 -5.17
N ALA A 16 -7.05 5.52 -3.90
CA ALA A 16 -7.27 4.61 -2.77
C ALA A 16 -8.78 4.47 -2.41
N SER A 17 -9.61 4.13 -3.40
CA SER A 17 -11.01 3.76 -3.22
C SER A 17 -11.13 2.24 -3.28
N THR A 18 -11.79 1.69 -2.27
CA THR A 18 -12.10 0.25 -2.21
C THR A 18 -13.36 0.01 -3.02
N PRO A 19 -13.43 -0.98 -3.94
CA PRO A 19 -14.69 -1.33 -4.57
C PRO A 19 -15.71 -1.81 -3.51
N PRO A 20 -16.99 -1.39 -3.59
CA PRO A 20 -18.01 -1.76 -2.62
C PRO A 20 -18.29 -3.28 -2.61
N ARG A 21 -18.77 -3.81 -1.47
CA ARG A 21 -19.06 -5.24 -1.22
C ARG A 21 -19.91 -5.94 -2.30
N SER A 22 -20.66 -5.20 -3.10
CA SER A 22 -21.61 -5.71 -4.10
C SER A 22 -21.07 -5.78 -5.54
N SER A 23 -19.85 -5.34 -5.84
CA SER A 23 -19.39 -5.24 -7.25
C SER A 23 -18.95 -6.55 -7.91
N GLY A 24 -19.29 -7.72 -7.35
CA GLY A 24 -18.97 -9.05 -7.88
C GLY A 24 -19.85 -9.52 -9.06
N ARG A 25 -20.77 -8.68 -9.57
CA ARG A 25 -21.70 -9.03 -10.66
C ARG A 25 -21.63 -8.01 -11.80
N ARG A 26 -20.61 -8.10 -12.66
CA ARG A 26 -20.71 -7.81 -14.12
C ARG A 26 -19.34 -7.89 -14.79
N SER A 27 -19.01 -9.07 -15.29
CA SER A 27 -18.60 -9.27 -16.69
C SER A 27 -18.60 -10.78 -16.98
N ARG A 28 -19.59 -11.24 -17.75
CA ARG A 28 -19.58 -12.58 -18.34
C ARG A 28 -19.66 -12.42 -19.84
N ARG A 29 -18.54 -12.68 -20.53
CA ARG A 29 -18.53 -13.22 -21.89
C ARG A 29 -17.71 -14.52 -21.82
N PRO A 30 -18.20 -15.63 -22.36
CA PRO A 30 -17.47 -16.89 -22.34
C PRO A 30 -16.42 -16.87 -23.44
N SER A 31 -15.13 -16.87 -23.08
CA SER A 31 -14.04 -17.22 -23.98
C SER A 31 -13.34 -18.50 -23.49
N ARG A 32 -13.00 -19.36 -24.47
CA ARG A 32 -12.44 -20.72 -24.39
C ARG A 32 -11.29 -20.92 -23.39
N PRO A 33 -10.99 -22.16 -22.95
CA PRO A 33 -10.03 -22.43 -21.88
C PRO A 33 -8.60 -22.20 -22.38
N ARG A 34 -8.09 -20.99 -22.15
CA ARG A 34 -6.66 -20.71 -22.15
C ARG A 34 -6.26 -20.66 -20.68
N ALA A 35 -5.30 -21.49 -20.27
CA ALA A 35 -4.72 -21.46 -18.93
C ALA A 35 -3.91 -20.17 -18.74
N THR A 36 -4.59 -19.03 -18.62
CA THR A 36 -4.01 -17.79 -18.11
C THR A 36 -4.03 -17.90 -16.59
N LEU A 37 -2.87 -18.21 -15.99
CA LEU A 37 -2.63 -17.89 -14.60
C LEU A 37 -2.88 -16.38 -14.45
N PRO A 38 -3.82 -15.93 -13.61
CA PRO A 38 -3.97 -14.52 -13.34
C PRO A 38 -2.70 -14.05 -12.60
N SER A 39 -1.72 -13.54 -13.32
CA SER A 39 -0.61 -12.78 -12.74
C SER A 39 -1.17 -11.44 -12.29
N SER A 40 -1.74 -11.41 -11.10
CA SER A 40 -2.04 -10.14 -10.45
C SER A 40 -0.72 -9.57 -9.92
N THR A 41 0.06 -8.93 -10.78
CA THR A 41 1.05 -7.96 -10.34
C THR A 41 0.24 -6.84 -9.68
N TRP A 42 0.17 -6.85 -8.36
CA TRP A 42 -0.40 -5.74 -7.59
C TRP A 42 0.77 -4.82 -7.20
N PRO A 43 1.18 -3.86 -8.05
CA PRO A 43 2.07 -2.82 -7.60
C PRO A 43 1.29 -2.00 -6.58
N THR A 44 1.62 -2.19 -5.31
CA THR A 44 1.18 -1.33 -4.20
C THR A 44 -0.31 -0.97 -4.28
N ARG A 45 -1.21 -1.97 -4.33
CA ARG A 45 -2.58 -1.71 -3.88
C ARG A 45 -2.44 -1.22 -2.45
N ALA A 46 -2.85 0.03 -2.22
CA ALA A 46 -2.75 0.74 -0.96
C ALA A 46 -2.88 -0.26 0.19
N LEU A 47 -1.82 -0.39 0.99
CA LEU A 47 -1.88 -1.18 2.20
C LEU A 47 -3.10 -0.70 2.98
N PRO A 48 -4.15 -1.51 3.15
CA PRO A 48 -4.75 -1.48 4.45
C PRO A 48 -3.62 -2.01 5.36
N VAL A 49 -3.35 -1.27 6.43
CA VAL A 49 -2.40 -1.64 7.48
C VAL A 49 -2.46 -3.15 7.73
N ALA A 50 -1.34 -3.82 8.03
CA ALA A 50 -1.32 -5.27 8.23
C ALA A 50 -2.23 -5.80 9.37
N THR A 51 -2.99 -4.93 10.03
CA THR A 51 -4.14 -5.24 10.90
C THR A 51 -5.48 -5.35 10.17
N SER A 52 -5.58 -5.05 8.88
CA SER A 52 -6.82 -5.23 8.13
C SER A 52 -7.00 -6.71 7.84
N THR A 53 -7.83 -7.33 8.68
CA THR A 53 -8.47 -8.65 8.50
C THR A 53 -8.89 -8.94 7.06
N ARG A 54 -9.11 -7.93 6.21
CA ARG A 54 -9.59 -8.05 4.83
C ARG A 54 -8.61 -8.64 3.81
N THR A 55 -7.31 -8.36 3.89
CA THR A 55 -6.35 -8.94 2.92
C THR A 55 -6.18 -10.45 3.12
N PRO A 56 -5.97 -10.93 4.36
CA PRO A 56 -6.02 -12.37 4.65
C PRO A 56 -7.36 -13.00 4.25
N LEU A 57 -8.49 -12.32 4.51
CA LEU A 57 -9.83 -12.80 4.12
C LEU A 57 -10.02 -12.90 2.60
N LEU A 58 -9.49 -11.96 1.81
CA LEU A 58 -9.59 -12.01 0.34
C LEU A 58 -8.78 -13.17 -0.24
N CYS A 59 -7.56 -13.39 0.28
CA CYS A 59 -6.75 -14.54 -0.11
C CYS A 59 -7.42 -15.86 0.30
N ALA A 60 -7.92 -15.96 1.54
CA ALA A 60 -8.62 -17.13 2.04
C ALA A 60 -9.91 -17.44 1.24
N THR A 61 -10.70 -16.41 0.92
CA THR A 61 -11.94 -16.59 0.12
C THR A 61 -11.67 -16.94 -1.33
N SER A 62 -10.61 -16.40 -1.93
CA SER A 62 -10.23 -16.72 -3.32
C SER A 62 -9.65 -18.12 -3.42
N SER A 63 -8.90 -18.56 -2.40
CA SER A 63 -8.39 -19.94 -2.31
C SER A 63 -9.54 -20.93 -2.16
N ARG A 64 -10.53 -20.64 -1.29
CA ARG A 64 -11.77 -21.43 -1.16
C ARG A 64 -12.58 -21.53 -2.46
N LYS A 65 -12.40 -20.59 -3.40
CA LYS A 65 -13.05 -20.60 -4.72
C LYS A 65 -12.23 -21.31 -5.80
N GLY A 66 -11.12 -21.96 -5.43
CA GLY A 66 -10.27 -22.70 -6.36
C GLY A 66 -9.37 -21.83 -7.24
N HIS A 67 -9.12 -20.57 -6.84
CA HIS A 67 -8.18 -19.73 -7.57
C HIS A 67 -6.73 -20.01 -7.13
N ASN A 68 -5.81 -20.10 -8.08
CA ASN A 68 -4.37 -20.14 -7.82
C ASN A 68 -3.89 -18.73 -7.48
N ILE A 69 -3.43 -18.52 -6.25
CA ILE A 69 -3.04 -17.20 -5.73
C ILE A 69 -1.54 -17.15 -5.55
N CYS A 70 -0.94 -16.08 -6.07
CA CYS A 70 0.39 -15.63 -5.69
C CYS A 70 0.24 -14.40 -4.79
N LEU A 71 0.97 -14.38 -3.67
CA LEU A 71 0.98 -13.30 -2.70
C LEU A 71 2.41 -12.81 -2.49
N SER A 72 2.63 -11.51 -2.68
CA SER A 72 3.86 -10.83 -2.27
C SER A 72 3.56 -9.95 -1.06
N GLN A 73 4.19 -10.26 0.07
CA GLN A 73 4.05 -9.54 1.33
C GLN A 73 5.34 -8.76 1.62
N SER A 74 5.20 -7.54 2.15
CA SER A 74 6.33 -6.72 2.59
C SER A 74 6.17 -6.37 4.05
N PHE A 75 7.27 -6.43 4.81
CA PHE A 75 7.28 -6.04 6.23
C PHE A 75 7.78 -4.61 6.47
N ALA A 76 8.02 -3.84 5.41
CA ALA A 76 8.62 -2.51 5.51
C ALA A 76 7.78 -1.54 6.34
N LYS A 77 6.45 -1.56 6.17
CA LYS A 77 5.55 -0.52 6.71
C LYS A 77 4.81 -0.91 7.98
N ASN A 78 4.48 -2.19 8.12
CA ASN A 78 3.79 -2.73 9.30
C ASN A 78 4.74 -3.11 10.44
N MET A 79 6.00 -3.45 10.14
CA MET A 79 7.02 -3.74 11.15
C MET A 79 8.15 -2.68 11.17
N GLY A 80 8.04 -1.64 10.35
CA GLY A 80 9.09 -0.60 10.25
C GLY A 80 10.41 -1.06 9.62
N LEU A 81 10.46 -2.27 9.04
CA LEU A 81 11.67 -2.88 8.49
C LEU A 81 12.01 -2.37 7.08
N TYR A 82 12.03 -1.05 6.88
CA TYR A 82 12.28 -0.43 5.58
C TYR A 82 13.68 -0.75 5.05
N GLY A 83 14.71 -0.62 5.90
CA GLY A 83 16.11 -0.86 5.52
C GLY A 83 16.44 -2.34 5.30
N GLU A 84 15.75 -3.24 5.99
CA GLU A 84 16.00 -4.69 5.96
C GLU A 84 15.57 -5.38 4.66
N ARG A 85 14.75 -4.69 3.85
CA ARG A 85 14.24 -5.19 2.56
C ARG A 85 13.56 -6.56 2.66
N ILE A 86 12.91 -6.84 3.79
CA ILE A 86 12.31 -8.14 4.06
C ILE A 86 10.84 -8.22 3.60
N GLY A 87 10.48 -9.38 3.06
CA GLY A 87 9.15 -9.74 2.61
C GLY A 87 9.02 -11.24 2.42
N ALA A 88 7.84 -11.69 1.99
CA ALA A 88 7.56 -13.09 1.69
C ALA A 88 6.86 -13.20 0.33
N PHE A 89 7.19 -14.24 -0.41
CA PHE A 89 6.46 -14.65 -1.61
C PHE A 89 5.82 -16.01 -1.34
N SER A 90 4.52 -16.12 -1.59
CA SER A 90 3.76 -17.34 -1.33
C SER A 90 2.88 -17.65 -2.53
N MET A 91 2.80 -18.93 -2.92
CA MET A 91 1.91 -19.38 -3.99
C MET A 91 1.13 -20.61 -3.55
N VAL A 92 -0.18 -20.60 -3.80
CA VAL A 92 -1.04 -21.76 -3.57
C VAL A 92 -0.79 -22.78 -4.68
N CYS A 93 -0.44 -23.99 -4.29
CA CYS A 93 -0.26 -25.14 -5.18
C CYS A 93 -1.37 -26.17 -4.88
N ALA A 94 -1.79 -26.92 -5.89
CA ALA A 94 -2.80 -27.96 -5.78
C ALA A 94 -2.33 -29.13 -4.91
N ASP A 95 -1.04 -29.49 -5.01
CA ASP A 95 -0.45 -30.61 -4.29
C ASP A 95 1.04 -30.38 -3.97
N ALA A 96 1.62 -31.33 -3.23
CA ALA A 96 3.01 -31.29 -2.81
C ALA A 96 4.00 -31.42 -3.98
N GLU A 97 3.62 -32.07 -5.08
CA GLU A 97 4.46 -32.24 -6.26
C GLU A 97 4.51 -30.97 -7.10
N GLU A 98 3.38 -30.29 -7.28
CA GLU A 98 3.35 -28.96 -7.87
C GLU A 98 4.16 -27.97 -7.06
N ARG A 99 4.05 -27.99 -5.72
CA ARG A 99 4.87 -27.15 -4.83
C ARG A 99 6.36 -27.35 -5.07
N LYS A 100 6.83 -28.60 -5.23
CA LYS A 100 8.25 -28.88 -5.51
C LYS A 100 8.69 -28.32 -6.86
N ARG A 101 7.87 -28.50 -7.92
CA ARG A 101 8.16 -27.94 -9.25
C ARG A 101 8.20 -26.41 -9.25
N VAL A 102 7.27 -25.79 -8.54
CA VAL A 102 7.20 -24.33 -8.37
C VAL A 102 8.43 -23.81 -7.63
N ASP A 103 8.78 -24.43 -6.50
CA ASP A 103 9.90 -24.01 -5.65
C ASP A 103 11.23 -24.08 -6.42
N SER A 104 11.41 -25.11 -7.25
CA SER A 104 12.60 -25.23 -8.11
C SER A 104 12.70 -24.09 -9.13
N GLN A 105 11.60 -23.73 -9.80
CA GLN A 105 11.59 -22.63 -10.76
C GLN A 105 11.86 -21.28 -10.09
N ILE A 106 11.29 -21.04 -8.90
CA ILE A 106 11.55 -19.81 -8.13
C ILE A 106 13.03 -19.73 -7.75
N LYS A 107 13.63 -20.81 -7.27
CA LYS A 107 15.06 -20.87 -6.94
C LYS A 107 15.96 -20.60 -8.14
N ILE A 108 15.62 -21.12 -9.31
CA ILE A 108 16.34 -20.84 -10.57
C ILE A 108 16.31 -19.34 -10.89
N LEU A 109 15.19 -18.65 -10.65
CA LEU A 109 15.10 -17.19 -10.84
C LEU A 109 15.86 -16.40 -9.78
N VAL A 110 15.79 -16.80 -8.51
CA VAL A 110 16.43 -16.10 -7.39
C VAL A 110 17.96 -16.16 -7.48
N ARG A 111 18.50 -17.32 -7.87
CA ARG A 111 19.94 -17.59 -7.87
C ARG A 111 20.78 -16.56 -8.67
N PRO A 112 20.46 -16.23 -9.93
CA PRO A 112 21.21 -15.22 -10.69
C PRO A 112 20.87 -13.78 -10.29
N LEU A 113 19.74 -13.53 -9.62
CA LEU A 113 19.34 -12.16 -9.24
C LEU A 113 20.08 -11.67 -8.00
N TYR A 114 20.07 -12.46 -6.93
CA TYR A 114 20.68 -12.07 -5.65
C TYR A 114 21.17 -13.26 -4.81
N SER A 115 21.23 -14.46 -5.39
CA SER A 115 21.67 -15.71 -4.74
C SER A 115 20.78 -16.16 -3.59
N ASN A 116 20.79 -15.46 -2.45
CA ASN A 116 20.00 -15.73 -1.25
C ASN A 116 19.52 -14.41 -0.61
N PRO A 117 18.33 -14.38 0.00
CA PRO A 117 17.82 -13.18 0.65
C PRO A 117 18.59 -12.84 1.95
N PRO A 118 18.58 -11.56 2.39
CA PRO A 118 19.16 -11.17 3.68
C PRO A 118 18.42 -11.81 4.86
N ILE A 119 19.19 -12.32 5.83
CA ILE A 119 18.64 -13.11 6.95
C ILE A 119 18.14 -12.26 8.13
N HIS A 120 18.68 -11.05 8.31
CA HIS A 120 18.46 -10.27 9.54
C HIS A 120 17.00 -9.87 9.74
N GLY A 121 16.41 -9.12 8.79
CA GLY A 121 14.99 -8.79 8.81
C GLY A 121 14.05 -10.00 8.88
N ALA A 122 14.44 -11.14 8.29
CA ALA A 122 13.66 -12.38 8.37
C ALA A 122 13.61 -12.92 9.81
N ARG A 123 14.73 -12.88 10.53
CA ARG A 123 14.80 -13.30 11.94
C ARG A 123 14.00 -12.38 12.86
N ILE A 124 14.07 -11.06 12.65
CA ILE A 124 13.26 -10.11 13.42
C ILE A 124 11.77 -10.38 13.21
N ALA A 125 11.34 -10.49 11.94
CA ALA A 125 9.94 -10.77 11.62
C ALA A 125 9.49 -12.13 12.19
N ALA A 126 10.34 -13.17 12.11
CA ALA A 126 10.05 -14.47 12.69
C ALA A 126 9.87 -14.36 14.21
N GLU A 127 10.83 -13.77 14.93
CA GLU A 127 10.79 -13.60 16.39
C GLU A 127 9.50 -12.91 16.86
N ILE A 128 9.13 -11.79 16.21
CA ILE A 128 7.90 -11.06 16.53
C ILE A 128 6.65 -11.92 16.26
N LEU A 129 6.62 -12.66 15.15
CA LEU A 129 5.44 -13.43 14.75
C LEU A 129 5.29 -14.77 15.48
N THR A 130 6.37 -15.34 16.01
CA THR A 130 6.35 -16.65 16.70
C THR A 130 6.33 -16.54 18.22
N THR A 131 6.69 -15.39 18.78
CA THR A 131 6.69 -15.15 20.23
C THR A 131 5.37 -14.47 20.64
N PRO A 132 4.46 -15.14 21.38
CA PRO A 132 3.11 -14.63 21.63
C PRO A 132 3.05 -13.22 22.25
N ALA A 133 3.91 -12.96 23.24
CA ALA A 133 3.98 -11.65 23.89
C ALA A 133 4.39 -10.53 22.91
N LEU A 134 5.36 -10.79 22.03
CA LEU A 134 5.80 -9.83 21.02
C LEU A 134 4.75 -9.64 19.92
N TYR A 135 4.05 -10.71 19.55
CA TYR A 135 2.97 -10.65 18.58
C TYR A 135 1.83 -9.76 19.07
N ASP A 136 1.39 -9.95 20.32
CA ASP A 136 0.31 -9.15 20.92
C ASP A 136 0.72 -7.68 21.06
N GLN A 137 1.95 -7.41 21.49
CA GLN A 137 2.50 -6.06 21.54
C GLN A 137 2.51 -5.42 20.14
N TRP A 138 2.99 -6.14 19.13
CA TRP A 138 3.04 -5.66 17.75
C TRP A 138 1.64 -5.32 17.21
N LEU A 139 0.61 -6.12 17.51
CA LEU A 139 -0.76 -5.82 17.11
C LEU A 139 -1.27 -4.51 17.72
N VAL A 140 -0.96 -4.24 18.99
CA VAL A 140 -1.31 -2.99 19.68
C VAL A 140 -0.61 -1.80 19.04
N GLU A 141 0.69 -1.90 18.80
CA GLU A 141 1.48 -0.83 18.19
C GLU A 141 1.01 -0.49 16.77
N VAL A 142 0.73 -1.51 15.95
CA VAL A 142 0.22 -1.33 14.59
C VAL A 142 -1.17 -0.69 14.59
N LYS A 143 -2.03 -1.06 15.55
CA LYS A 143 -3.33 -0.41 15.72
C LYS A 143 -3.16 1.06 16.10
N ALA A 144 -2.30 1.37 17.08
CA ALA A 144 -2.03 2.75 17.49
C ALA A 144 -1.52 3.61 16.33
N MET A 145 -0.61 3.07 15.49
CA MET A 145 -0.15 3.75 14.28
C MET A 145 -1.28 4.02 13.28
N ALA A 146 -2.20 3.06 13.10
CA ALA A 146 -3.35 3.22 12.22
C ALA A 146 -4.32 4.28 12.76
N ASP A 147 -4.63 4.24 14.05
CA ASP A 147 -5.52 5.19 14.72
C ASP A 147 -4.97 6.62 14.60
N ARG A 148 -3.65 6.81 14.79
CA ARG A 148 -3.01 8.12 14.58
C ARG A 148 -3.21 8.65 13.16
N ILE A 149 -3.08 7.80 12.15
CA ILE A 149 -3.31 8.19 10.74
C ILE A 149 -4.76 8.63 10.54
N ILE A 150 -5.73 7.91 11.12
CA ILE A 150 -7.15 8.25 11.04
C ILE A 150 -7.39 9.63 11.69
N THR A 151 -6.83 9.87 12.88
CA THR A 151 -6.92 11.16 13.56
C THR A 151 -6.34 12.29 12.72
N MET A 152 -5.15 12.11 12.11
CA MET A 152 -4.53 13.14 11.28
C MET A 152 -5.35 13.45 10.02
N ARG A 153 -6.06 12.45 9.43
CA ARG A 153 -6.98 12.69 8.31
C ARG A 153 -8.14 13.58 8.73
N ALA A 154 -8.74 13.27 9.89
CA ALA A 154 -9.86 14.03 10.42
C ALA A 154 -9.45 15.47 10.71
N LEU A 155 -8.33 15.68 11.41
CA LEU A 155 -7.82 17.01 11.74
C LEU A 155 -7.45 17.83 10.51
N LEU A 156 -6.86 17.22 9.47
CA LEU A 156 -6.57 17.94 8.23
C LEU A 156 -7.85 18.45 7.57
N LYS A 157 -8.87 17.59 7.47
CA LYS A 157 -10.16 17.95 6.90
C LYS A 157 -10.84 19.06 7.73
N GLU A 158 -10.90 18.90 9.05
CA GLU A 158 -11.51 19.88 9.96
C GLU A 158 -10.84 21.25 9.85
N ASN A 159 -9.51 21.30 9.78
CA ASN A 159 -8.80 22.56 9.62
C ASN A 159 -9.09 23.23 8.27
N LEU A 160 -9.22 22.47 7.18
CA LEU A 160 -9.60 23.01 5.86
C LEU A 160 -11.03 23.57 5.87
N GLU A 161 -11.96 22.89 6.55
CA GLU A 161 -13.34 23.35 6.73
C GLU A 161 -13.40 24.62 7.58
N ARG A 162 -12.62 24.67 8.68
CA ARG A 162 -12.52 25.84 9.57
C ARG A 162 -11.93 27.07 8.89
N LEU A 163 -11.03 26.88 7.93
CA LEU A 163 -10.49 27.96 7.09
C LEU A 163 -11.50 28.47 6.03
N GLY A 164 -12.63 27.78 5.85
CA GLY A 164 -13.68 28.19 4.92
C GLY A 164 -13.50 27.68 3.49
N SER A 165 -12.75 26.59 3.28
CA SER A 165 -12.61 25.98 1.95
C SER A 165 -13.97 25.54 1.39
N LYS A 166 -14.26 25.91 0.15
CA LYS A 166 -15.51 25.53 -0.55
C LYS A 166 -15.41 24.17 -1.25
N HIS A 167 -14.23 23.56 -1.26
CA HIS A 167 -14.00 22.26 -1.87
C HIS A 167 -14.44 21.12 -0.96
N ASP A 168 -14.96 20.04 -1.57
CA ASP A 168 -15.23 18.80 -0.83
C ASP A 168 -13.91 18.08 -0.52
N TRP A 169 -13.62 17.94 0.78
CA TRP A 169 -12.46 17.22 1.31
C TRP A 169 -12.82 15.86 1.94
N SER A 170 -14.04 15.37 1.74
CA SER A 170 -14.54 14.10 2.31
C SER A 170 -13.68 12.89 1.95
N HIS A 171 -13.02 12.94 0.78
CA HIS A 171 -12.11 11.91 0.30
C HIS A 171 -10.85 11.75 1.16
N ILE A 172 -10.41 12.78 1.87
CA ILE A 172 -9.29 12.66 2.82
C ILE A 172 -9.63 11.67 3.93
N THR A 173 -10.87 11.70 4.42
CA THR A 173 -11.35 10.82 5.50
C THR A 173 -11.87 9.47 5.01
N SER A 174 -12.42 9.37 3.79
CA SER A 174 -12.95 8.11 3.26
C SER A 174 -11.88 7.18 2.68
N GLN A 175 -10.74 7.73 2.26
CA GLN A 175 -9.58 6.95 1.84
C GLN A 175 -8.88 6.26 3.02
N ILE A 176 -8.29 5.10 2.75
CA ILE A 176 -7.59 4.29 3.75
C ILE A 176 -6.08 4.21 3.49
N GLY A 177 -5.33 3.84 4.52
CA GLY A 177 -3.88 3.62 4.46
C GLY A 177 -3.06 4.88 4.75
N MET A 178 -1.77 4.83 4.47
CA MET A 178 -0.81 5.89 4.85
C MET A 178 -0.89 7.16 3.99
N PHE A 179 -1.55 7.10 2.83
CA PHE A 179 -1.53 8.16 1.83
C PHE A 179 -2.93 8.70 1.53
N ALA A 180 -3.04 9.99 1.30
CA ALA A 180 -4.26 10.62 0.79
C ALA A 180 -3.97 11.22 -0.58
N TYR A 181 -4.90 11.06 -1.52
CA TYR A 181 -4.90 11.86 -2.74
C TYR A 181 -5.69 13.13 -2.46
N THR A 182 -5.07 14.29 -2.52
CA THR A 182 -5.72 15.58 -2.24
C THR A 182 -6.59 16.04 -3.42
N GLY A 183 -6.28 15.61 -4.64
CA GLY A 183 -6.91 16.14 -5.86
C GLY A 183 -6.34 17.50 -6.29
N LEU A 184 -5.17 17.89 -5.75
CA LEU A 184 -4.39 19.03 -6.22
C LEU A 184 -3.74 18.70 -7.57
N THR A 185 -3.66 19.69 -8.46
CA THR A 185 -2.96 19.54 -9.75
C THR A 185 -1.43 19.56 -9.55
N PRO A 186 -0.64 19.09 -10.53
CA PRO A 186 0.82 19.18 -10.46
C PRO A 186 1.33 20.59 -10.17
N GLU A 187 0.71 21.63 -10.75
CA GLU A 187 1.09 23.03 -10.56
C GLU A 187 0.81 23.49 -9.13
N GLN A 188 -0.31 23.06 -8.56
CA GLN A 188 -0.67 23.31 -7.16
C GLN A 188 0.30 22.59 -6.19
N MET A 189 0.73 21.37 -6.53
CA MET A 189 1.75 20.66 -5.76
C MET A 189 3.12 21.34 -5.84
N ASP A 190 3.47 21.88 -7.01
CA ASP A 190 4.71 22.64 -7.21
C ASP A 190 4.68 23.96 -6.42
N ALA A 191 3.53 24.65 -6.35
CA ALA A 191 3.33 25.84 -5.53
C ALA A 191 3.48 25.53 -4.03
N LEU A 192 2.87 24.45 -3.55
CA LEU A 192 3.05 23.97 -2.16
C LEU A 192 4.52 23.75 -1.80
N ALA A 193 5.30 23.15 -2.70
CA ALA A 193 6.71 22.90 -2.47
C ALA A 193 7.53 24.20 -2.45
N LYS A 194 7.28 25.11 -3.40
CA LYS A 194 8.06 26.35 -3.56
C LYS A 194 7.72 27.41 -2.52
N GLU A 195 6.44 27.62 -2.23
CA GLU A 195 5.97 28.75 -1.43
C GLU A 195 5.74 28.39 0.04
N HIS A 196 5.49 27.10 0.32
CA HIS A 196 5.13 26.65 1.66
C HIS A 196 6.06 25.56 2.23
N SER A 197 7.04 25.10 1.43
CA SER A 197 7.95 24.00 1.78
C SER A 197 7.21 22.70 2.14
N VAL A 198 6.07 22.45 1.48
CA VAL A 198 5.28 21.23 1.63
C VAL A 198 5.58 20.31 0.45
N TYR A 199 6.32 19.22 0.71
CA TYR A 199 6.76 18.29 -0.33
C TYR A 199 5.85 17.06 -0.41
N ALA A 200 5.36 16.78 -1.61
CA ALA A 200 4.58 15.60 -1.91
C ALA A 200 4.68 15.27 -3.41
N THR A 201 4.09 14.17 -3.85
CA THR A 201 4.18 13.78 -5.26
C THR A 201 3.26 14.64 -6.12
N ARG A 202 3.71 14.95 -7.35
CA ARG A 202 3.00 15.84 -8.29
C ARG A 202 1.62 15.32 -8.72
N ASP A 203 1.29 14.06 -8.42
CA ASP A 203 -0.05 13.48 -8.63
C ASP A 203 -1.04 13.76 -7.47
N GLY A 204 -0.67 14.66 -6.55
CA GLY A 204 -1.52 15.04 -5.43
C GLY A 204 -1.54 14.04 -4.27
N ARG A 205 -0.67 13.03 -4.28
CA ARG A 205 -0.60 12.05 -3.18
C ARG A 205 0.31 12.55 -2.05
N ILE A 206 -0.29 12.78 -0.88
CA ILE A 206 0.40 13.18 0.35
C ILE A 206 0.56 12.00 1.32
N SER A 207 1.64 12.01 2.11
CA SER A 207 1.83 11.05 3.21
C SER A 207 1.20 11.58 4.48
N VAL A 208 0.06 11.00 4.89
CA VAL A 208 -0.61 11.38 6.14
C VAL A 208 0.22 10.97 7.36
N ALA A 209 1.07 9.95 7.22
CA ALA A 209 1.97 9.54 8.28
C ALA A 209 2.98 10.64 8.67
N GLY A 210 3.27 11.62 7.79
CA GLY A 210 4.14 12.76 8.11
C GLY A 210 3.43 13.93 8.81
N ILE A 211 2.11 13.85 8.96
CA ILE A 211 1.30 14.90 9.60
C ILE A 211 1.35 14.69 11.12
N THR A 212 1.51 15.78 11.85
CA THR A 212 1.50 15.85 13.32
C THR A 212 0.49 16.90 13.77
N SER A 213 0.09 16.85 15.04
CA SER A 213 -0.80 17.87 15.63
C SER A 213 -0.22 19.29 15.50
N ASP A 214 1.12 19.41 15.52
CA ASP A 214 1.81 20.70 15.43
C ASP A 214 1.84 21.26 14.00
N ASN A 215 1.87 20.39 12.97
CA ASN A 215 2.03 20.82 11.58
C ASN A 215 0.74 20.80 10.76
N VAL A 216 -0.32 20.13 11.23
CA VAL A 216 -1.57 19.94 10.46
C VAL A 216 -2.27 21.26 10.14
N GLY A 217 -2.23 22.23 11.05
CA GLY A 217 -2.79 23.57 10.83
C GLY A 217 -2.07 24.30 9.70
N ARG A 218 -0.73 24.37 9.76
CA ARG A 218 0.10 24.97 8.71
C ARG A 218 -0.11 24.28 7.35
N LEU A 219 -0.24 22.95 7.35
CA LEU A 219 -0.51 22.20 6.12
C LEU A 219 -1.87 22.57 5.51
N ALA A 220 -2.92 22.66 6.34
CA ALA A 220 -4.25 23.06 5.90
C ALA A 220 -4.25 24.49 5.33
N GLU A 221 -3.57 25.43 5.99
CA GLU A 221 -3.41 26.81 5.51
C GLU A 221 -2.70 26.87 4.15
N ALA A 222 -1.63 26.10 3.97
CA ALA A 222 -0.91 26.03 2.71
C ALA A 222 -1.77 25.46 1.58
N ILE A 223 -2.51 24.38 1.85
CA ILE A 223 -3.45 23.78 0.88
C ILE A 223 -4.55 24.78 0.53
N PHE A 224 -5.14 25.45 1.51
CA PHE A 224 -6.20 26.44 1.31
C PHE A 224 -5.71 27.64 0.48
N LYS A 225 -4.50 28.15 0.70
CA LYS A 225 -3.92 29.22 -0.12
C LYS A 225 -3.78 28.85 -1.60
N VAL A 226 -3.47 27.58 -1.88
CA VAL A 226 -3.27 27.08 -3.25
C VAL A 226 -4.60 26.63 -3.89
N LYS A 227 -5.56 26.16 -3.08
CA LYS A 227 -6.85 25.62 -3.52
C LYS A 227 -7.90 25.82 -2.42
N GLY A 228 -8.44 27.03 -2.34
CA GLY A 228 -9.40 27.49 -1.34
C GLY A 228 -10.78 27.77 -1.91
#